data_AF-A0A9X3SV55-F1
#
_entry.id   AF-A0A9X3SV55-F1
#
_cell.length_a   1.000
_cell.length_b   1.000
_cell.length_c   1.000
_cell.angle_alpha   90.00
_cell.angle_beta   90.00
_cell.angle_gamma   90.00
#
_symmetry.space_group_name_H-M   'P 1'
#
loop_
_entity.id
_entity.type
_entity.pdbx_description
1 polymer ?
#
loop_
_entity_poly.entity_id
_entity_poly.type
_entity_poly.pdbx_seq_one_letter_code
_entity_poly.pdbx_strand_id
1 'polypeptide(L)' 'MRLLVARCQVDYTGRLAAHLPMATRLIIWKADGTVL' A
#
# COMPACT_ATOMS: atom_id res chain seq x y z
N MET A 1 7.08 13.71 -2.13
CA MET A 1 7.41 12.27 -2.00
C MET A 1 7.47 11.93 -0.53
N ARG A 2 6.74 10.91 -0.07
CA ARG A 2 6.76 10.44 1.32
C ARG A 2 7.00 8.93 1.33
N LEU A 3 7.91 8.47 2.18
CA LEU A 3 8.25 7.06 2.36
C LEU A 3 7.79 6.63 3.76
N LEU A 4 7.06 5.51 3.84
CA LEU A 4 6.61 4.93 5.10
C LEU A 4 6.97 3.44 5.13
N VAL A 5 7.72 3.03 6.14
CA VAL A 5 7.92 1.61 6.44
C VAL A 5 6.99 1.25 7.58
N ALA A 6 6.07 0.32 7.34
CA ALA A 6 5.07 -0.07 8.33
C ALA A 6 4.80 -1.57 8.27
N ARG A 7 4.38 -2.14 9.41
CA ARG A 7 3.76 -3.46 9.45
C ARG A 7 2.26 -3.29 9.24
N CYS A 8 1.75 -3.77 8.12
CA CYS A 8 0.34 -3.58 7.74
C CYS A 8 -0.21 -4.75 6.93
N GLN A 9 -1.54 -4.91 6.99
CA GLN A 9 -2.35 -5.68 6.06
C GLN A 9 -2.98 -4.73 5.04
N VAL A 10 -3.29 -5.22 3.84
CA VAL A 10 -3.84 -4.40 2.75
C VAL A 10 -5.02 -5.10 2.13
N ASP A 11 -6.15 -4.41 2.08
CA ASP A 11 -7.34 -4.81 1.33
C ASP A 11 -7.40 -3.96 0.06
N TYR A 12 -7.30 -4.60 -1.10
CA TYR A 12 -7.45 -3.96 -2.40
C TYR A 12 -8.81 -4.29 -2.98
N THR A 13 -9.60 -3.24 -3.23
CA THR A 13 -10.91 -3.32 -3.87
C THR A 13 -10.87 -2.57 -5.21
N GLY A 14 -11.43 -3.15 -6.27
CA GLY A 14 -11.45 -2.52 -7.59
C GLY A 14 -11.74 -3.54 -8.69
N ARG A 15 -10.98 -3.49 -9.79
CA ARG A 15 -11.09 -4.46 -10.91
C ARG A 15 -10.88 -5.91 -10.46
N LEU A 16 -10.03 -6.12 -9.47
CA LEU A 16 -9.82 -7.39 -8.78
C LEU A 16 -9.87 -7.12 -7.27
N ALA A 17 -10.37 -8.09 -6.51
CA ALA A 17 -10.32 -8.07 -5.05
C ALA A 17 -9.11 -8.86 -4.58
N ALA A 18 -8.32 -8.31 -3.66
CA ALA A 18 -7.19 -9.00 -3.06
C ALA A 18 -7.01 -8.61 -1.59
N HIS A 19 -6.79 -9.61 -0.74
CA HIS A 19 -6.37 -9.42 0.65
C HIS A 19 -4.90 -9.83 0.78
N LEU A 20 -4.08 -8.90 1.26
CA LEU A 20 -2.68 -9.13 1.54
C LEU A 20 -2.48 -9.16 3.07
N PRO A 21 -1.99 -10.28 3.63
CA PRO A 21 -1.86 -10.44 5.07
C PRO A 21 -0.81 -9.50 5.67
N MET A 22 -0.85 -9.39 6.99
CA MET A 22 0.03 -8.57 7.81
C MET A 22 1.52 -8.85 7.53
N ALA A 23 2.23 -7.86 6.99
CA ALA A 23 3.66 -7.94 6.69
C ALA A 23 4.32 -6.57 6.79
N THR A 24 5.65 -6.51 6.89
CA THR A 24 6.40 -5.25 6.79
C THR A 24 6.46 -4.83 5.32
N ARG A 25 6.03 -3.60 5.01
CA ARG A 25 5.94 -3.05 3.65
C ARG A 25 6.54 -1.66 3.60
N LEU A 26 7.15 -1.33 2.46
CA LEU A 26 7.50 0.04 2.10
C LEU A 26 6.34 0.62 1.29
N ILE A 27 5.77 1.71 1.76
CA ILE A 27 4.72 2.47 1.09
C ILE A 27 5.33 3.75 0.55
N ILE A 28 5.10 4.01 -0.74
CA ILE A 28 5.58 5.22 -1.44
C ILE A 28 4.37 6.06 -1.83
N TRP A 29 4.28 7.25 -1.27
CA TRP A 29 3.30 8.25 -1.69
C TRP A 29 3.96 9.29 -2.58
N LYS A 30 3.54 9.30 -3.85
CA LYS A 30 3.99 10.25 -4.86
C LYS A 30 3.15 11.54 -4.85
N ALA A 31 3.70 12.61 -5.43
CA ALA A 31 3.03 13.92 -5.46
C ALA A 31 1.80 13.96 -6.38
N ASP A 32 1.72 13.03 -7.34
CA ASP A 32 0.61 12.85 -8.28
C ASP A 32 -0.57 12.06 -7.67
N GLY A 33 -0.48 11.65 -6.41
CA GLY A 33 -1.51 10.84 -5.74
C GLY A 33 -1.34 9.33 -5.93
N THR A 34 -0.37 8.88 -6.72
CA THR A 34 -0.08 7.45 -6.86
C THR A 34 0.49 6.89 -5.55
N VAL A 35 0.00 5.73 -5.16
CA VAL A 35 0.49 4.94 -4.02
C VAL A 35 1.05 3.62 -4.53
N LEU A 36 2.24 3.27 -4.04
CA LEU A 36 2.90 1.98 -4.26
C LEU A 36 3.17 1.32 -2.92
#